data_AF-A0A970NT31-F1
#
_entry.id   AF-A0A970NT31-F1
#
_cell.length_a   1.000
_cell.length_b   1.000
_cell.length_c   1.000
_cell.angle_alpha   90.00
_cell.angle_beta   90.00
_cell.angle_gamma   90.00
#
_symmetry.space_group_name_H-M   'P 1'
#
loop_
_entity.id
_entity.type
_entity.pdbx_description
1 polymer ?
#
loop_
_entity_poly.entity_id
_entity_poly.type
_entity_poly.pdbx_seq_one_letter_code
_entity_poly.pdbx_strand_id
1 'polypeptide(L)' 'MATVTAIKVNTRFLSRIASIGLTPGCRIKVLRNDRHQPILLYGRDSMIAVNRR' A
#
# COMPACT_ATOMS: atom_id res chain seq x y z
N MET A 1 -2.32 1.21 -14.16
CA MET A 1 -1.45 0.75 -13.05
C MET A 1 -0.69 1.95 -12.53
N ALA A 2 -0.37 1.99 -11.25
CA ALA A 2 0.44 3.04 -10.63
C ALA A 2 1.71 2.43 -10.02
N THR A 3 2.75 3.24 -9.87
CA THR A 3 4.01 2.82 -9.24
C THR A 3 4.20 3.61 -7.95
N VAL A 4 4.56 2.92 -6.87
CA VAL A 4 4.89 3.56 -5.60
C VAL A 4 6.20 4.35 -5.76
N THR A 5 6.18 5.65 -5.54
CA THR A 5 7.37 6.52 -5.69
C THR A 5 8.05 6.80 -4.36
N ALA A 6 7.29 6.95 -3.29
CA ALA A 6 7.80 7.19 -1.95
C ALA A 6 6.85 6.63 -0.90
N ILE A 7 7.40 6.31 0.27
CA ILE A 7 6.64 5.87 1.44
C ILE A 7 7.09 6.72 2.62
N LYS A 8 6.13 7.40 3.26
CA LYS A 8 6.36 8.19 4.46
C LYS A 8 5.68 7.50 5.64
N VAL A 9 6.47 6.80 6.44
CA VAL A 9 5.99 6.12 7.67
C VAL A 9 7.02 6.28 8.78
N ASN A 10 6.58 6.10 10.03
CA ASN A 10 7.52 6.01 11.14
C ASN A 10 8.30 4.68 11.09
N THR A 11 9.39 4.61 11.85
CA THR A 11 10.30 3.45 11.89
C THR A 11 9.60 2.14 12.28
N ARG A 12 8.56 2.19 13.12
CA ARG A 12 7.78 1.00 13.52
C ARG A 12 7.03 0.37 12.34
N PHE A 13 6.54 1.17 11.40
CA PHE A 13 5.76 0.68 10.25
C PHE A 13 6.62 0.28 9.06
N LEU A 14 7.90 0.69 9.01
CA LEU A 14 8.79 0.42 7.89
C LEU A 14 9.01 -1.09 7.68
N SER A 15 9.28 -1.85 8.75
CA SER A 15 9.45 -3.31 8.66
C SER A 15 8.17 -3.99 8.17
N ARG A 16 6.99 -3.56 8.65
CA ARG A 16 5.71 -4.16 8.23
C ARG A 16 5.41 -3.92 6.76
N ILE A 17 5.64 -2.70 6.28
CA ILE A 17 5.45 -2.33 4.87
C ILE A 17 6.43 -3.11 3.97
N ALA A 18 7.68 -3.26 4.39
CA ALA A 18 8.68 -4.05 3.68
C ALA A 18 8.29 -5.54 3.62
N SER A 19 7.81 -6.12 4.72
CA SER A 19 7.36 -7.53 4.77
C SER A 19 6.12 -7.80 3.91
N ILE A 20 5.22 -6.82 3.77
CA ILE A 20 4.06 -6.91 2.84
C ILE A 20 4.54 -6.72 1.38
N GLY A 21 5.74 -6.17 1.18
CA GLY A 21 6.32 -5.96 -0.13
C GLY A 21 5.78 -4.73 -0.86
N LEU A 22 5.19 -3.79 -0.12
CA LEU A 22 4.75 -2.49 -0.60
C LEU A 22 5.93 -1.51 -0.48
N THR A 23 6.87 -1.54 -1.43
CA THR A 23 8.07 -0.68 -1.41
C THR A 23 8.08 0.26 -2.61
N PRO A 24 8.89 1.34 -2.62
CA PRO A 24 9.11 2.13 -3.83
C PRO A 24 9.50 1.24 -5.01
N GLY A 25 8.99 1.55 -6.21
CA GLY A 25 9.10 0.74 -7.41
C GLY A 25 8.06 -0.38 -7.54
N CYS A 26 7.29 -0.69 -6.49
CA CYS A 26 6.20 -1.66 -6.55
C CYS A 26 5.05 -1.16 -7.45
N ARG A 27 4.60 -2.00 -8.38
CA ARG A 27 3.42 -1.73 -9.20
C ARG A 27 2.17 -2.11 -8.42
N ILE A 28 1.22 -1.18 -8.35
CA ILE A 28 -0.04 -1.35 -7.66
C ILE A 28 -1.23 -0.96 -8.54
N LYS A 29 -2.39 -1.53 -8.21
CA LYS A 29 -3.69 -1.14 -8.76
C LYS A 29 -4.63 -0.80 -7.61
N VAL A 30 -5.23 0.38 -7.64
CA VAL A 30 -6.30 0.72 -6.71
C VAL A 30 -7.55 -0.05 -7.14
N LEU A 31 -8.05 -0.92 -6.26
CA LEU A 31 -9.27 -1.67 -6.47
C LEU A 31 -10.49 -0.91 -5.95
N ARG A 32 -10.37 -0.28 -4.77
CA ARG A 32 -11.42 0.56 -4.17
C ARG A 32 -10.83 1.71 -3.36
N ASN A 33 -11.54 2.84 -3.37
CA ASN A 33 -11.20 4.07 -2.67
C ASN A 33 -12.46 4.77 -2.11
N ASP A 34 -13.23 4.04 -1.30
CA ASP A 34 -14.48 4.56 -0.72
C ASP A 34 -14.21 5.34 0.58
N ARG A 35 -14.83 6.52 0.73
CA ARG A 35 -14.46 7.52 1.77
C ARG A 35 -14.45 6.99 3.22
N HIS A 36 -15.27 5.99 3.53
CA HIS A 36 -15.43 5.43 4.87
C HIS A 36 -14.81 4.03 5.04
N GLN A 37 -14.08 3.55 4.04
CA GLN A 37 -13.44 2.25 4.06
C GLN A 37 -11.92 2.37 3.82
N PRO A 38 -11.14 1.36 4.25
CA PRO A 38 -9.74 1.23 3.85
C PRO A 38 -9.60 1.27 2.32
N ILE A 39 -8.51 1.85 1.84
CA ILE A 39 -8.16 1.80 0.43
C ILE A 39 -7.70 0.37 0.12
N LEU A 40 -8.32 -0.25 -0.88
CA LEU A 40 -7.92 -1.58 -1.33
C LEU A 40 -6.95 -1.45 -2.50
N LEU A 41 -5.74 -1.96 -2.31
CA LEU A 41 -4.70 -2.02 -3.32
C LEU A 41 -4.45 -3.47 -3.72
N TYR A 42 -4.17 -3.72 -4.99
CA TYR A 42 -3.61 -4.98 -5.46
C TYR A 42 -2.18 -4.76 -5.91
N GLY A 43 -1.25 -5.54 -5.39
CA GLY A 43 0.17 -5.47 -5.73
C GLY A 43 0.91 -6.70 -5.23
N ARG A 44 1.95 -7.12 -5.95
CA ARG A 44 2.71 -8.35 -5.66
C ARG A 44 1.79 -9.55 -5.42
N ASP A 45 0.80 -9.70 -6.30
CA ASP A 45 -0.19 -10.80 -6.26
C ASP A 45 -0.97 -10.92 -4.94
N SER A 46 -1.07 -9.82 -4.20
CA SER A 46 -1.78 -9.74 -2.93
C SER A 46 -2.71 -8.54 -2.89
N MET A 47 -3.80 -8.68 -2.14
CA MET A 47 -4.71 -7.58 -1.83
C MET A 47 -4.34 -6.99 -0.47
N ILE A 48 -4.12 -5.67 -0.45
CA ILE A 48 -3.63 -4.93 0.69
C ILE A 48 -4.68 -3.87 1.05
N ALA A 49 -5.21 -3.95 2.28
CA ALA A 49 -6.09 -2.93 2.83
C ALA A 49 -5.25 -1.87 3.58
N VAL A 50 -5.29 -0.63 3.11
CA VAL A 50 -4.55 0.49 3.68
C VAL A 50 -5.53 1.41 4.40
N ASN A 51 -5.33 1.63 5.69
CA ASN A 51 -6.12 2.60 6.45
C ASN A 51 -5.81 4.03 5.97
N ARG A 52 -6.78 4.94 6.12
CA ARG A 52 -6.66 6.36 5.78
C ARG A 52 -6.00 7.20 6.87
N ARG A 53 -5.80 6.64 8.06
CA ARG A 53 -5.17 7.29 9.22
C ARG A 53 -3.70 6.91 9.36
#